data_AF-A0A3D3T3E0-F1
#
_entry.id   AF-A0A3D3T3E0-F1
#
_cell.length_a   1.000
_cell.length_b   1.000
_cell.length_c   1.000
_cell.angle_alpha   90.00
_cell.angle_beta   90.00
_cell.angle_gamma   90.00
#
_symmetry.space_group_name_H-M   'P 1'
#
loop_
_entity.id
_entity.type
_entity.pdbx_description
1 polymer ?
#
loop_
_entity_poly.entity_id
_entity_poly.type
_entity_poly.pdbx_seq_one_letter_code
_entity_poly.pdbx_strand_id
1 'polypeptide(L)'
;MEPRRVLIMAGGTGGHVFPGLAVAEVLRQRSIEVSWLGTRRGVEAELVPARNFPIFYIEVAGLRGKKGLAGKVKAPWLLLKALWQALGVLRRYRPNVVLGLGGFASGPGGLAARLLS
;
A
#
# COMPACT_ATOMS: atom_id res chain seq x y z
N MET A 1 -9.46 -12.53 -21.93
CA MET A 1 -8.66 -12.74 -20.71
C MET A 1 -8.69 -11.41 -19.97
N GLU A 2 -9.30 -11.34 -18.78
CA GLU A 2 -9.40 -10.09 -18.02
C GLU A 2 -8.01 -9.46 -17.84
N PRO A 3 -7.88 -8.12 -17.95
CA PRO A 3 -6.60 -7.44 -17.73
C PRO A 3 -6.09 -7.78 -16.33
N ARG A 4 -4.88 -8.34 -16.26
CA ARG A 4 -4.27 -8.73 -14.99
C ARG A 4 -3.84 -7.46 -14.26
N ARG A 5 -4.52 -7.17 -13.16
CA ARG A 5 -4.25 -6.03 -12.28
C ARG A 5 -3.55 -6.49 -11.01
N VAL A 6 -2.43 -5.86 -10.72
CA VAL A 6 -1.66 -6.06 -9.49
C VAL A 6 -1.67 -4.78 -8.67
N LEU A 7 -1.91 -4.92 -7.37
CA LEU A 7 -1.74 -3.84 -6.41
C LEU A 7 -0.52 -4.12 -5.53
N ILE A 8 0.51 -3.28 -5.61
CA ILE A 8 1.70 -3.39 -4.76
C ILE A 8 1.51 -2.51 -3.52
N MET A 9 1.68 -3.11 -2.34
CA MET A 9 1.57 -2.46 -1.05
C MET A 9 2.96 -2.39 -0.41
N ALA A 10 3.58 -1.22 -0.51
CA ALA A 10 4.86 -0.93 0.16
C ALA A 10 4.92 0.56 0.54
N GLY A 11 5.50 0.84 1.70
CA GLY A 11 5.67 2.23 2.14
C GLY A 11 6.56 2.38 3.35
N GLY A 12 7.00 3.62 3.59
CA GLY A 12 7.85 3.96 4.73
C GLY A 12 9.27 4.37 4.29
N THR A 13 10.20 3.43 4.23
CA THR A 13 11.61 3.67 3.82
C THR A 13 11.91 3.02 2.46
N GLY A 14 13.03 3.40 1.84
CA GLY A 14 13.46 2.87 0.55
C GLY A 14 13.60 1.35 0.50
N GLY A 15 13.93 0.70 1.62
CA GLY A 15 14.18 -0.75 1.68
C GLY A 15 13.03 -1.65 1.20
N HIS A 16 11.78 -1.19 1.28
CA HIS A 16 10.62 -1.90 0.74
C HIS A 16 10.13 -1.34 -0.61
N VAL A 17 10.39 -0.04 -0.84
CA VAL A 17 9.92 0.66 -2.05
C VAL A 17 10.75 0.28 -3.27
N PHE A 18 12.08 0.18 -3.14
CA PHE A 18 12.95 -0.17 -4.27
C PHE A 18 12.70 -1.60 -4.81
N PRO A 19 12.61 -2.65 -3.96
CA PRO A 19 12.24 -3.98 -4.45
C PRO A 19 10.85 -3.99 -5.10
N GLY A 20 9.89 -3.24 -4.57
CA GLY A 20 8.56 -3.16 -5.15
C GLY A 20 8.53 -2.47 -6.51
N LEU A 21 9.32 -1.42 -6.70
CA LEU A 21 9.49 -0.80 -8.01
C LEU A 21 10.14 -1.76 -8.99
N ALA A 22 11.15 -2.54 -8.57
CA ALA A 22 11.77 -3.55 -9.43
C ALA A 22 10.74 -4.61 -9.88
N VAL A 23 9.88 -5.08 -8.98
CA VAL A 23 8.79 -6.00 -9.34
C VAL A 23 7.76 -5.33 -10.24
N ALA A 24 7.38 -4.08 -9.96
CA ALA A 24 6.44 -3.31 -10.78
C ALA A 24 6.91 -3.17 -12.22
N GLU A 25 8.20 -2.91 -12.42
CA GLU A 25 8.83 -2.80 -13.73
C GLU A 25 8.76 -4.12 -14.52
N VAL A 26 9.09 -5.24 -13.88
CA VAL A 26 9.01 -6.57 -14.51
C VAL A 26 7.56 -6.92 -14.88
N LEU A 27 6.59 -6.58 -14.03
CA LEU A 27 5.17 -6.79 -14.31
C LEU A 27 4.69 -5.91 -15.47
N ARG A 28 5.10 -4.64 -15.51
CA ARG A 28 4.80 -3.72 -16.62
C ARG A 28 5.33 -4.25 -17.95
N GLN A 29 6.55 -4.80 -17.98
CA GLN A 29 7.14 -5.44 -19.18
C GLN A 29 6.33 -6.65 -19.67
N ARG A 30 5.56 -7.28 -18.79
CA ARG A 30 4.65 -8.39 -19.11
C ARG A 30 3.22 -7.91 -19.43
N SER A 31 3.03 -6.62 -19.67
CA SER A 31 1.73 -6.00 -19.94
C SER A 31 0.71 -6.21 -18.83
N ILE A 32 1.17 -6.30 -17.58
CA ILE A 32 0.33 -6.39 -16.37
C ILE A 32 0.12 -4.97 -15.84
N GLU A 33 -1.13 -4.62 -15.52
CA GLU A 33 -1.48 -3.31 -14.96
C GLU A 33 -1.06 -3.28 -13.49
N VAL A 34 -0.21 -2.33 -13.11
CA VAL A 34 0.31 -2.22 -11.75
C VAL A 34 -0.13 -0.89 -11.15
N SER A 35 -0.72 -0.96 -9.96
CA SER A 35 -0.96 0.20 -9.10
C SER A 35 -0.28 0.01 -7.77
N TRP A 36 -0.06 1.12 -7.07
CA TRP A 36 0.61 1.15 -5.78
C TRP A 36 -0.35 1.63 -4.68
N LEU A 37 -0.20 1.09 -3.48
CA LEU A 37 -0.87 1.57 -2.27
C LEU A 37 0.20 1.97 -1.25
N GLY A 38 0.25 3.26 -0.92
CA GLY A 38 1.30 3.84 -0.09
C GLY A 38 0.81 4.99 0.77
N THR A 39 1.73 5.72 1.39
CA THR A 39 1.43 6.90 2.21
C THR A 39 1.99 8.16 1.57
N ARG A 40 1.40 9.33 1.90
CA ARG A 40 1.94 10.63 1.42
C ARG A 40 3.24 11.06 2.10
N ARG A 41 3.70 10.32 3.12
CA ARG A 41 4.83 10.70 3.99
C ARG A 41 6.10 9.90 3.73
N GLY A 42 5.99 8.75 3.07
CA GLY A 42 7.13 7.90 2.76
C GLY A 42 7.72 8.22 1.39
N VAL A 43 8.89 7.66 1.13
CA VAL A 43 9.63 7.85 -0.13
C VAL A 43 8.85 7.35 -1.36
N GLU A 44 7.86 6.48 -1.16
CA GLU A 44 6.96 6.01 -2.21
C GLU A 44 6.15 7.15 -2.86
N ALA A 45 5.86 8.23 -2.13
CA ALA A 45 5.03 9.32 -2.64
C ALA A 45 5.68 10.07 -3.81
N GLU A 46 7.00 10.06 -3.88
CA GLU A 46 7.80 10.71 -4.92
C GLU A 46 8.28 9.68 -5.96
N LEU A 47 8.85 8.56 -5.50
CA LEU A 47 9.49 7.58 -6.39
C LEU A 47 8.50 6.84 -7.29
N VAL A 48 7.29 6.55 -6.81
CA VAL A 48 6.31 5.77 -7.57
C VAL A 48 5.71 6.59 -8.72
N PRO A 49 5.20 7.83 -8.50
CA PRO A 49 4.78 8.69 -9.60
C PRO A 49 5.91 9.02 -10.58
N ALA A 50 7.14 9.22 -10.10
CA ALA A 50 8.30 9.48 -10.96
C ALA A 50 8.62 8.33 -11.94
N ARG A 51 8.14 7.11 -11.65
CA ARG A 51 8.25 5.93 -12.52
C ARG A 51 6.99 5.67 -13.36
N ASN A 52 6.05 6.62 -13.36
CA ASN A 52 4.75 6.54 -14.04
C ASN A 52 3.87 5.38 -13.56
N PHE A 53 3.95 5.01 -12.29
CA PHE A 53 3.01 4.08 -11.68
C PHE A 53 1.91 4.85 -10.93
N PRO A 54 0.62 4.48 -11.12
CA PRO A 54 -0.46 5.06 -10.34
C PRO A 54 -0.32 4.67 -8.87
N ILE A 55 -0.56 5.64 -7.98
CA ILE A 55 -0.48 5.44 -6.53
C ILE A 55 -1.76 5.91 -5.83
N PHE A 56 -2.28 5.04 -4.98
CA PHE A 56 -3.33 5.32 -4.03
C PHE A 56 -2.70 5.60 -2.67
N TYR A 57 -3.19 6.66 -2.02
CA TYR A 57 -2.67 7.09 -0.73
C TYR A 57 -3.62 6.72 0.40
N ILE A 58 -3.07 6.15 1.47
CA ILE A 58 -3.74 5.92 2.74
C ILE A 58 -3.07 6.68 3.87
N GLU A 59 -3.85 7.09 4.86
CA GLU A 59 -3.35 7.82 6.02
C GLU A 59 -2.95 6.86 7.14
N VAL A 60 -1.66 6.54 7.20
CA VAL A 60 -1.09 5.80 8.33
C VAL A 60 -0.42 6.78 9.30
N ALA A 61 -1.21 7.70 9.84
CA ALA A 61 -0.74 8.63 10.86
C ALA A 61 -0.60 7.89 12.21
N GLY A 62 0.52 8.04 12.91
CA GLY A 62 0.61 7.73 14.35
C GLY A 62 1.55 6.61 14.79
N LEU A 63 2.17 5.87 13.88
CA LEU A 63 2.99 4.71 14.27
C LEU A 63 4.50 4.97 14.30
N ARG A 64 4.95 6.03 13.61
CA ARG A 64 6.28 6.62 13.80
C ARG A 64 6.18 7.76 14.81
N GLY A 65 6.44 7.45 16.09
CA GLY A 65 7.03 8.44 17.00
C GLY A 65 6.16 9.19 18.02
N LYS A 66 4.94 8.78 18.38
CA LYS A 66 4.23 9.43 19.51
C LYS A 66 4.38 8.65 20.82
N LYS A 67 5.44 8.97 21.57
CA LYS A 67 5.63 8.63 22.99
C LYS A 67 4.54 9.34 23.83
N GLY A 68 3.41 8.69 24.09
CA GLY A 68 2.38 9.23 25.00
C GLY A 68 1.11 8.39 25.04
N LEU A 69 0.42 8.36 26.19
CA LEU A 69 -0.81 7.59 26.45
C LEU A 69 -1.91 7.87 25.39
N ALA A 70 -2.03 9.12 24.94
CA ALA A 70 -2.99 9.55 23.91
C ALA A 70 -2.70 8.99 22.50
N GLY A 71 -1.44 8.64 22.20
CA GLY A 71 -1.07 7.99 20.94
C GLY A 71 -1.49 6.53 20.90
N LYS A 72 -1.43 5.83 22.04
CA LYS A 72 -1.80 4.42 22.17
C LYS A 72 -3.30 4.18 22.00
N VAL A 73 -4.15 5.11 22.46
CA VAL A 73 -5.63 5.00 22.31
C VAL A 73 -6.09 5.36 20.89
N LYS A 74 -5.42 6.31 20.21
CA LYS A 74 -5.76 6.69 18.82
C LYS A 74 -5.20 5.73 17.77
N ALA A 75 -4.16 4.97 18.10
CA ALA A 75 -3.54 4.00 17.19
C ALA A 75 -4.53 2.97 16.60
N PRO A 76 -5.39 2.28 17.38
CA PRO A 76 -6.36 1.34 16.81
C PRO A 76 -7.39 2.02 15.90
N TRP A 77 -7.86 3.23 16.23
CA TRP A 77 -8.77 3.99 15.37
C TRP A 77 -8.12 4.39 14.04
N LEU A 78 -6.86 4.82 14.08
CA LEU A 78 -6.10 5.20 12.89
C LEU A 78 -5.77 3.99 12.01
N LEU A 79 -5.48 2.84 12.63
CA LEU A 79 -5.33 1.57 11.92
C LEU A 79 -6.64 1.12 11.26
N LEU A 80 -7.77 1.24 11.96
CA LEU A 80 -9.08 0.91 11.41
C LEU A 80 -9.44 1.83 10.23
N LYS A 81 -9.17 3.14 10.35
CA LYS A 81 -9.33 4.10 9.26
C LYS A 81 -8.46 3.72 8.04
N ALA A 82 -7.18 3.40 8.26
CA ALA A 82 -6.28 2.98 7.19
C ALA A 82 -6.75 1.68 6.52
N LEU A 83 -7.26 0.72 7.30
CA LEU A 83 -7.86 -0.51 6.79
C LEU A 83 -9.09 -0.21 5.91
N TRP A 84 -9.99 0.65 6.37
CA TRP A 84 -11.17 1.05 5.59
C TRP A 84 -10.80 1.77 4.29
N GLN A 85 -9.79 2.63 4.31
CA GLN A 85 -9.28 3.28 3.10
C GLN A 85 -8.68 2.24 2.13
N ALA A 86 -7.89 1.29 2.63
CA ALA A 86 -7.34 0.21 1.83
C ALA A 86 -8.44 -0.67 1.22
N LEU A 87 -9.47 -1.03 1.99
CA LEU A 87 -10.65 -1.75 1.50
C LEU A 87 -11.39 -0.98 0.41
N GLY A 88 -11.53 0.34 0.55
CA GLY A 88 -12.10 1.20 -0.48
C GLY A 88 -11.31 1.17 -1.79
N VAL A 89 -9.97 1.21 -1.70
CA VAL A 89 -9.09 1.08 -2.87
C VAL A 89 -9.23 -0.31 -3.50
N LEU A 90 -9.21 -1.38 -2.71
CA LEU A 90 -9.38 -2.75 -3.22
C LEU A 90 -10.71 -2.92 -3.96
N ARG A 91 -11.81 -2.39 -3.42
CA ARG A 91 -13.13 -2.45 -4.06
C ARG A 91 -13.21 -1.64 -5.36
N ARG A 92 -12.54 -0.48 -5.41
CA ARG A 92 -12.54 0.40 -6.61
C ARG A 92 -11.61 -0.12 -7.70
N TYR A 93 -10.40 -0.53 -7.34
CA TYR A 93 -9.39 -0.96 -8.29
C TYR A 93 -9.60 -2.41 -8.77
N ARG A 94 -10.18 -3.26 -7.90
CA ARG A 94 -10.41 -4.70 -8.12
C ARG A 94 -9.15 -5.43 -8.63
N PRO A 95 -8.03 -5.39 -7.87
CA PRO A 95 -6.84 -6.12 -8.26
C PRO A 95 -7.09 -7.64 -8.24
N ASN A 96 -6.48 -8.37 -9.17
CA ASN A 96 -6.47 -9.84 -9.14
C ASN A 96 -5.47 -10.37 -8.11
N VAL A 97 -4.38 -9.63 -7.89
CA VAL A 97 -3.30 -10.00 -6.96
C VAL A 97 -2.86 -8.76 -6.17
N VAL A 98 -2.66 -8.95 -4.88
CA VAL A 98 -2.08 -7.94 -3.99
C VAL A 98 -0.73 -8.43 -3.51
N LEU A 99 0.32 -7.63 -3.72
CA LEU A 99 1.68 -7.94 -3.31
C LEU A 99 2.10 -7.02 -2.16
N GLY A 100 2.22 -7.57 -0.95
CA GLY A 100 2.74 -6.84 0.21
C GLY A 100 4.25 -7.01 0.37
N LEU A 101 5.01 -5.93 0.21
CA LEU A 101 6.49 -5.95 0.31
C LEU A 101 7.03 -5.35 1.62
N GLY A 102 6.17 -5.21 2.62
CA GLY A 102 6.53 -4.69 3.94
C GLY A 102 6.39 -3.18 4.08
N GLY A 103 6.45 -2.71 5.33
CA GLY A 103 6.03 -1.37 5.73
C GLY A 103 4.60 -1.36 6.30
N PHE A 104 4.25 -0.32 7.07
CA PHE A 104 3.03 -0.25 7.90
C PHE A 104 1.68 -0.47 7.17
N ALA A 105 1.69 -0.58 5.84
CA ALA A 105 0.56 -0.93 5.00
C ALA A 105 0.36 -2.46 4.85
N SER A 106 1.39 -3.31 5.04
CA SER A 106 1.32 -4.75 4.75
C SER A 106 0.45 -5.54 5.74
N GLY A 107 0.43 -5.15 7.03
CA GLY A 107 -0.39 -5.80 8.05
C GLY A 107 -1.90 -5.67 7.76
N PRO A 108 -2.44 -4.44 7.65
CA PRO A 108 -3.85 -4.23 7.33
C PRO A 108 -4.22 -4.75 5.93
N GLY A 109 -3.33 -4.59 4.95
CA GLY A 109 -3.53 -5.06 3.58
C GLY A 109 -3.64 -6.58 3.45
N GLY A 110 -2.74 -7.31 4.11
CA GLY A 110 -2.77 -8.78 4.12
C GLY A 110 -4.01 -9.34 4.82
N LEU A 111 -4.44 -8.71 5.91
CA LEU A 111 -5.66 -9.14 6.63
C LEU A 111 -6.94 -8.87 5.80
N ALA A 112 -7.02 -7.71 5.14
CA ALA A 112 -8.13 -7.38 4.24
C ALA A 112 -8.22 -8.34 3.05
N ALA A 113 -7.09 -8.71 2.45
CA ALA A 113 -7.04 -9.67 1.35
C ALA A 113 -7.56 -11.06 1.78
N ARG A 114 -7.18 -11.52 2.99
CA ARG A 114 -7.62 -12.81 3.53
C ARG A 114 -9.12 -12.85 3.89
N LEU A 115 -9.72 -11.71 4.25
CA LEU A 115 -11.15 -11.61 4.55
C LEU A 115 -12.04 -11.50 3.31
N LEU A 116 -11.46 -11.14 2.16
CA LEU A 116 -12.13 -11.03 0.87
C LEU A 116 -11.81 -12.19 -0.08
N SER A 117 -11.04 -13.18 0.39
CA SER A 117 -10.76 -14.43 -0.33
C SER A 117 -11.91 -15.42 -0.16
#